data_AF-A0A2I0PRN0-F1
#
_entry.id   AF-A0A2I0PRN0-F1
#
_cell.length_a   1.000
_cell.length_b   1.000
_cell.length_c   1.000
_cell.angle_alpha   90.00
_cell.angle_beta   90.00
_cell.angle_gamma   90.00
#
_symmetry.space_group_name_H-M   'P 1'
#
loop_
_entity.id
_entity.type
_entity.pdbx_description
1 polymer ?
#
loop_
_entity_poly.entity_id
_entity_poly.type
_entity_poly.pdbx_seq_one_letter_code
_entity_poly.pdbx_strand_id
1 'polypeptide(L)' 'MKRKFCPNCGSDNIKWALPQNWSVWECHNCGYTGAVVIEDEELAKEISEKHEKEKNKREE' A
#
# COMPACT_ATOMS: atom_id res chain seq x y z
N MET A 1 -14.95 -3.34 -10.40
CA MET A 1 -13.74 -2.50 -10.29
C MET A 1 -12.73 -3.26 -9.46
N LYS A 2 -11.55 -3.56 -10.00
CA LYS A 2 -10.46 -4.14 -9.19
C LYS A 2 -9.94 -3.06 -8.25
N ARG A 3 -9.90 -3.35 -6.94
CA ARG A 3 -9.28 -2.47 -5.95
C ARG A 3 -7.76 -2.62 -6.06
N LYS A 4 -7.05 -1.53 -5.81
CA LYS A 4 -5.59 -1.53 -5.78
C LYS A 4 -5.15 -1.24 -4.35
N PHE A 5 -4.16 -2.00 -3.91
CA PHE A 5 -3.67 -1.98 -2.56
C PHE A 5 -2.18 -1.64 -2.56
N CYS A 6 -1.74 -1.02 -1.47
CA CYS A 6 -0.35 -0.69 -1.24
C CYS A 6 0.46 -1.97 -0.98
N PRO A 7 1.58 -2.18 -1.67
CA PRO A 7 2.44 -3.35 -1.43
C PRO A 7 3.17 -3.32 -0.09
N ASN A 8 3.19 -2.18 0.61
CA ASN A 8 3.93 -2.02 1.86
C ASN A 8 3.05 -2.15 3.10
N CYS A 9 1.82 -1.60 3.06
CA CYS A 9 0.91 -1.59 4.20
C CYS A 9 -0.43 -2.27 3.94
N GLY A 10 -0.70 -2.80 2.74
CA GLY A 10 -1.96 -3.46 2.40
C GLY A 10 -3.17 -2.51 2.28
N SER A 11 -3.00 -1.21 2.52
CA SER A 11 -4.08 -0.24 2.46
C SER A 11 -4.55 0.03 1.03
N ASP A 12 -5.86 0.18 0.83
CA ASP A 12 -6.47 0.64 -0.41
C ASP A 12 -6.36 2.16 -0.62
N ASN A 13 -5.79 2.88 0.35
CA ASN A 13 -5.58 4.32 0.30
C ASN A 13 -4.36 4.69 -0.56
N ILE A 14 -4.42 4.32 -1.83
CA ILE A 14 -3.44 4.67 -2.85
C ILE A 14 -4.07 5.57 -3.92
N LYS A 15 -3.30 6.54 -4.41
CA LYS A 15 -3.70 7.46 -5.47
C LYS A 15 -2.64 7.48 -6.56
N TRP A 16 -3.06 7.81 -7.78
CA TRP A 16 -2.11 7.99 -8.87
C TRP A 16 -1.29 9.26 -8.60
N ALA A 17 0.03 9.11 -8.55
CA ALA A 17 0.94 10.23 -8.41
C ALA A 17 0.93 11.06 -9.69
N LEU A 18 1.20 12.36 -9.52
CA LEU A 18 1.10 13.45 -10.49
C LEU A 18 1.23 13.05 -11.98
N PRO A 19 0.49 13.72 -12.88
CA PRO A 19 0.46 13.40 -14.31
C PRO A 19 1.78 13.63 -15.06
N GLN A 20 2.88 14.03 -14.41
CA GLN A 20 4.23 14.02 -14.99
C GLN A 20 4.98 12.72 -14.71
N ASN A 21 4.67 12.05 -13.58
CA ASN A 21 5.32 10.82 -13.14
C ASN A 21 4.44 9.62 -13.51
N TRP A 22 4.13 9.49 -14.80
CA TRP A 22 3.25 8.46 -15.32
C TRP A 22 3.55 7.10 -14.69
N SER A 23 2.47 6.38 -14.37
CA SER A 23 2.51 5.03 -13.80
C SER A 23 3.02 4.91 -12.36
N VAL A 24 3.14 6.00 -11.60
CA VAL A 24 3.47 5.95 -10.16
C VAL A 24 2.22 6.04 -9.30
N TRP A 25 2.17 5.26 -8.23
CA TRP A 25 1.14 5.27 -7.20
C TRP A 25 1.73 5.76 -5.89
N GLU A 26 0.99 6.61 -5.19
CA GLU A 26 1.32 7.13 -3.88
C GLU A 26 0.32 6.60 -2.85
N CYS A 27 0.81 5.98 -1.79
CA CYS A 27 0.01 5.54 -0.65
C CYS A 27 0.02 6.61 0.43
N HIS A 28 -1.16 7.13 0.79
CA HIS A 28 -1.30 8.14 1.84
C HIS A 28 -1.27 7.56 3.26
N ASN A 29 -1.20 6.24 3.42
CA ASN A 29 -1.14 5.59 4.72
C ASN A 29 0.32 5.42 5.20
N CYS A 30 1.19 4.84 4.37
CA CYS A 30 2.59 4.58 4.73
C CYS A 30 3.62 5.40 3.95
N GLY A 31 3.19 6.25 3.00
CA GLY A 31 4.11 7.05 2.17
C GLY A 31 4.81 6.27 1.06
N TYR A 32 4.33 5.07 0.72
CA TYR A 32 4.85 4.31 -0.42
C TYR A 32 4.60 5.07 -1.72
N THR A 33 5.65 5.32 -2.51
CA THR A 33 5.55 5.92 -3.84
C THR A 33 6.27 5.03 -4.86
N GLY A 34 5.53 4.44 -5.79
CA GLY A 34 6.11 3.53 -6.79
C GLY A 34 5.10 2.99 -7.80
N ALA A 35 5.60 2.32 -8.83
CA ALA A 35 4.74 1.80 -9.91
C ALA A 35 4.03 0.49 -9.56
N VAL A 36 4.38 -0.14 -8.45
CA VAL A 36 3.87 -1.47 -8.06
C VAL A 36 2.66 -1.31 -7.15
N VAL A 37 1.57 -2.00 -7.51
CA VAL A 37 0.34 -2.08 -6.72
C VAL A 37 -0.15 -3.51 -6.70
N ILE A 38 -0.83 -3.87 -5.62
CA ILE A 38 -1.42 -5.20 -5.46
C ILE A 38 -2.88 -5.12 -5.86
N GLU A 39 -3.35 -6.04 -6.70
CA GLU A 39 -4.77 -6.16 -7.05
C GLU A 39 -5.46 -7.33 -6.33
N ASP A 40 -4.69 -8.12 -5.59
CA ASP A 40 -5.14 -9.27 -4.83
C ASP A 40 -5.54 -8.87 -3.40
N GLU A 41 -6.79 -9.10 -3.03
CA GLU A 41 -7.31 -8.71 -1.72
C GLU A 41 -6.78 -9.60 -0.57
N GLU A 42 -6.56 -10.89 -0.81
CA GLU A 42 -6.03 -11.79 0.23
C GLU A 42 -4.59 -11.42 0.56
N LEU A 43 -3.77 -11.17 -0.46
CA LEU A 43 -2.40 -10.69 -0.29
C LEU A 43 -2.36 -9.33 0.41
N ALA A 44 -3.28 -8.42 0.06
CA ALA A 44 -3.37 -7.12 0.72
C ALA A 44 -3.70 -7.24 2.22
N LYS A 45 -4.60 -8.15 2.61
CA LYS A 45 -4.93 -8.43 4.01
C LYS A 45 -3.72 -8.96 4.78
N GLU A 46 -3.00 -9.94 4.23
CA GLU A 46 -1.81 -10.50 4.88
C GLU A 46 -0.73 -9.43 5.11
N ILE A 47 -0.51 -8.56 4.13
CA ILE A 47 0.44 -7.44 4.24
C ILE A 47 0.00 -6.44 5.31
N SER A 48 -1.30 -6.12 5.37
CA SER A 48 -1.84 -5.21 6.39
C SER A 48 -1.61 -5.76 7.80
N GLU A 49 -1.97 -7.03 8.03
CA GLU A 49 -1.78 -7.68 9.33
C GLU A 49 -0.30 -7.74 9.73
N LYS A 50 0.59 -8.04 8.78
CA LYS A 50 2.03 -8.05 9.02
C LYS A 50 2.54 -6.66 9.38
N HIS A 51 2.07 -5.64 8.67
CA HIS A 51 2.46 -4.25 8.91
C HIS A 51 2.04 -3.77 10.30
N GLU A 52 0.83 -4.13 10.76
CA GLU A 52 0.35 -3.83 12.12
C GLU A 52 1.17 -4.55 13.20
N LYS A 53 1.44 -5.85 13.01
CA LYS A 53 2.28 -6.64 13.93
C LYS A 53 3.69 -6.06 14.07
N GLU A 54 4.29 -5.65 12.95
CA GLU A 54 5.62 -5.04 12.92
C GLU A 54 5.65 -3.63 13.52
N LYS A 55 4.54 -2.89 13.43
CA LYS A 55 4.40 -1.59 14.08
C LYS A 55 4.33 -1.73 15.60
N ASN A 56 3.46 -2.62 16.09
CA ASN A 56 3.32 -2.88 17.52
C ASN A 56 4.62 -3.36 18.17
N LYS A 57 5.42 -4.17 17.47
CA LYS A 57 6.74 -4.62 17.97
C LYS A 57 7.79 -3.53 18.10
N ARG A 58 7.65 -2.40 17.39
CA ARG A 58 8.63 -1.28 17.45
C ARG A 58 8.29 -0.27 18.54
N GLU A 59 7.09 -0.34 19.09
CA GLU A 59 6.59 0.56 20.14
C GLU A 59 6.75 -0.03 21.56
N GLU A 60 7.30 -1.25 21.68
CA GLU A 60 7.63 -1.95 22.93
C GLU A 60 9.15 -2.01 23.16
#